data_AF-A0A1I9GAL4-F1
#
_entry.id   AF-A0A1I9GAL4-F1
#
_cell.length_a   1.000
_cell.length_b   1.000
_cell.length_c   1.000
_cell.angle_alpha   90.00
_cell.angle_beta   90.00
_cell.angle_gamma   90.00
#
_symmetry.space_group_name_H-M   'P 1'
#
loop_
_entity.id
_entity.type
_entity.pdbx_description
1 polymer ?
#
loop_
_entity_poly.entity_id
_entity_poly.type
_entity_poly.pdbx_seq_one_letter_code
_entity_poly.pdbx_strand_id
1 'polypeptide(L)' 'MTGRRQHKPVPDEAPFKAYVGNLPLDLVPGDLDSLFADYAVIEAKMMRDYENDRFKGFAYIEFRTREDLERALTLNGV' A
#
# COMPACT_ATOMS: atom_id res chain seq x y z
N MET A 1 3.39 15.48 -19.76
CA MET A 1 2.00 15.06 -19.46
C MET A 1 2.06 13.98 -18.38
N THR A 2 2.23 14.37 -17.12
CA THR A 2 2.37 13.42 -16.00
C THR A 2 0.98 13.03 -15.51
N GLY A 3 0.63 11.75 -15.64
CA GLY A 3 -0.68 11.22 -15.25
C GLY A 3 -1.00 11.60 -13.81
N ARG A 4 -2.10 12.36 -13.63
CA ARG A 4 -2.68 12.62 -12.32
C ARG A 4 -2.86 11.27 -11.61
N ARG A 5 -2.08 11.03 -10.55
CA ARG A 5 -2.42 10.01 -9.54
C ARG A 5 -3.86 10.32 -9.14
N GLN A 6 -4.81 9.53 -9.63
CA GLN A 6 -6.20 9.68 -9.24
C GLN A 6 -6.24 9.37 -7.75
N HIS A 7 -6.39 10.41 -6.93
CA HIS A 7 -6.81 10.26 -5.56
C HIS A 7 -8.24 9.73 -5.64
N LYS A 8 -8.39 8.41 -5.76
CA LYS A 8 -9.72 7.79 -5.68
C LYS A 8 -10.30 8.23 -4.34
N PRO A 9 -11.55 8.71 -4.29
CA PRO A 9 -12.17 9.06 -3.02
C PRO A 9 -12.08 7.84 -2.12
N VAL A 10 -11.67 8.09 -0.87
CA VAL A 10 -11.60 7.04 0.14
C VAL A 10 -13.01 6.46 0.27
N PRO A 11 -13.21 5.15 0.06
CA PRO A 11 -14.53 4.56 0.11
C PRO A 11 -15.12 4.74 1.51
N ASP A 12 -16.42 5.00 1.58
CA ASP A 12 -17.06 5.25 2.88
C ASP A 12 -17.18 3.97 3.74
N GLU A 13 -17.17 2.82 3.07
CA GLU A 13 -17.31 1.48 3.64
C GLU A 13 -16.09 0.61 3.31
N ALA A 14 -15.83 -0.39 4.15
CA ALA A 14 -14.77 -1.37 3.90
C ALA A 14 -15.00 -2.12 2.57
N PRO A 15 -13.94 -2.54 1.87
CA PRO A 15 -12.55 -2.60 2.33
C PRO A 15 -11.74 -1.33 2.07
N PHE A 16 -11.01 -0.86 3.09
CA PHE A 16 -10.15 0.32 3.00
C PHE A 16 -8.79 -0.06 2.40
N LYS A 17 -8.69 -0.12 1.07
CA LYS A 17 -7.48 -0.56 0.36
C LYS A 17 -6.64 0.62 -0.15
N ALA A 18 -5.38 0.68 0.25
CA ALA A 18 -4.37 1.57 -0.34
C ALA A 18 -3.50 0.84 -1.36
N TYR A 19 -3.09 1.57 -2.38
CA TYR A 19 -2.00 1.19 -3.26
C TYR A 19 -0.71 1.86 -2.79
N VAL A 20 0.29 1.05 -2.47
CA VAL A 20 1.62 1.51 -2.08
C VAL A 20 2.59 1.14 -3.18
N GLY A 21 2.99 2.12 -3.99
CA GLY A 21 3.94 1.94 -5.09
C GLY A 21 5.25 2.66 -4.83
N ASN A 22 6.21 2.51 -5.74
CA ASN A 22 7.57 3.05 -5.61
C ASN A 22 8.32 2.46 -4.41
N LEU A 23 8.04 1.19 -4.10
CA LEU A 23 8.70 0.45 -3.05
C LEU A 23 9.99 -0.19 -3.61
N PRO A 24 11.06 -0.30 -2.80
CA PRO A 24 12.28 -0.96 -3.22
C PRO A 24 12.04 -2.43 -3.59
N LEU A 25 12.78 -2.94 -4.57
CA LEU A 25 12.63 -4.32 -5.05
C LEU A 25 13.05 -5.37 -4.00
N ASP A 26 13.91 -4.96 -3.07
CA ASP A 26 14.40 -5.77 -1.94
C ASP A 26 13.49 -5.69 -0.70
N LEU A 27 12.35 -4.99 -0.78
CA LEU A 27 11.38 -4.89 0.31
C LEU A 27 10.84 -6.28 0.69
N VAL A 28 10.93 -6.62 1.97
CA VAL A 28 10.35 -7.86 2.50
C VAL A 28 9.03 -7.61 3.23
N PRO A 29 8.17 -8.63 3.39
CA PRO A 29 6.95 -8.53 4.19
C PRO A 29 7.16 -7.92 5.59
N GLY A 30 8.27 -8.24 6.26
CA GLY A 30 8.57 -7.70 7.59
C GLY A 30 8.82 -6.19 7.60
N ASP A 31 9.33 -5.61 6.50
CA ASP A 31 9.47 -4.16 6.38
C ASP A 31 8.11 -3.49 6.28
N LEU A 32 7.16 -4.07 5.52
CA LEU A 32 5.80 -3.55 5.46
C LEU A 32 5.11 -3.65 6.81
N ASP A 33 5.26 -4.76 7.52
CA ASP A 33 4.72 -4.94 8.87
C ASP A 33 5.27 -3.86 9.83
N SER A 34 6.57 -3.58 9.75
CA SER A 34 7.21 -2.53 10.55
C SER A 34 6.78 -1.11 10.14
N LEU A 35 6.65 -0.83 8.84
CA LEU A 35 6.21 0.47 8.31
C LEU A 35 4.76 0.77 8.66
N PHE A 36 3.93 -0.27 8.69
CA PHE A 36 2.53 -0.17 9.03
C PHE A 36 2.21 -0.67 10.45
N ALA A 37 3.21 -0.78 11.33
CA ALA A 37 3.04 -1.30 12.70
C ALA A 37 2.09 -0.42 13.54
N ASP A 38 2.09 0.89 13.28
CA ASP A 38 1.18 1.86 13.91
C ASP A 38 -0.22 1.92 13.25
N TYR A 39 -0.45 1.12 12.20
CA TYR A 39 -1.70 1.10 11.45
C TYR A 39 -2.45 -0.21 11.69
N ALA A 40 -3.79 -0.17 11.70
CA ALA A 40 -4.59 -1.39 11.79
C ALA A 40 -4.71 -2.06 10.40
N VAL A 41 -3.65 -2.75 9.96
CA VAL A 41 -3.66 -3.52 8.71
C VAL A 41 -4.44 -4.82 8.87
N ILE A 42 -5.37 -5.08 7.95
CA ILE A 42 -6.08 -6.37 7.81
C ILE A 42 -5.25 -7.31 6.93
N GLU A 43 -4.82 -6.84 5.76
CA GLU A 43 -4.11 -7.67 4.78
C GLU A 43 -3.06 -6.83 4.03
N ALA A 44 -1.85 -7.35 3.89
CA ALA A 44 -0.81 -6.77 3.06
C ALA A 44 -0.47 -7.70 1.89
N LYS A 45 -0.81 -7.29 0.67
CA LYS A 45 -0.60 -8.06 -0.56
C LYS A 45 0.49 -7.43 -1.41
N MET A 46 1.70 -7.99 -1.31
CA MET A 46 2.80 -7.63 -2.20
C MET A 46 2.61 -8.28 -3.58
N MET A 47 2.71 -7.46 -4.62
CA MET A 47 2.65 -7.97 -5.99
C MET A 47 4.04 -8.38 -6.43
N ARG A 48 4.22 -9.68 -6.65
CA ARG A 48 5.44 -10.27 -7.17
C ARG A 48 5.21 -10.80 -8.57
N ASP A 49 6.28 -10.80 -9.35
CA ASP A 49 6.29 -11.34 -10.68
C ASP A 49 6.28 -12.87 -10.61
N TYR A 50 5.33 -13.50 -11.29
CA TYR A 50 5.15 -14.95 -11.21
C TYR A 50 6.31 -15.73 -11.85
N GLU A 51 7.02 -15.15 -12.82
CA GLU A 51 8.08 -15.86 -13.54
C GLU A 51 9.41 -15.89 -12.78
N ASN A 52 9.67 -14.87 -11.94
CA ASN A 52 10.95 -14.72 -11.24
C ASN A 52 10.82 -14.56 -9.71
N ASP A 53 9.60 -14.65 -9.17
CA ASP A 53 9.22 -14.29 -7.79
C ASP A 53 9.70 -12.89 -7.33
N ARG A 54 10.10 -12.03 -8.27
CA ARG A 54 10.64 -10.71 -7.94
C ARG A 54 9.53 -9.74 -7.61
N PHE A 55 9.69 -8.99 -6.53
CA PHE A 55 8.75 -7.94 -6.17
C PHE A 55 8.65 -6.89 -7.29
N LYS A 56 7.43 -6.48 -7.65
CA LYS A 56 7.19 -5.55 -8.75
C LYS A 56 7.31 -4.07 -8.34
N GLY A 57 7.70 -3.80 -7.08
CA GLY A 57 7.84 -2.45 -6.55
C GLY A 57 6.53 -1.81 -6.10
N PHE A 58 5.48 -2.62 -5.90
CA PHE A 58 4.20 -2.15 -5.35
C PHE A 58 3.45 -3.24 -4.58
N ALA A 59 2.70 -2.80 -3.57
CA ALA A 59 1.86 -3.62 -2.71
C ALA A 59 0.48 -2.97 -2.53
N TYR A 60 -0.51 -3.80 -2.22
CA TYR A 60 -1.82 -3.35 -1.77
C TYR A 60 -1.94 -3.61 -0.28
N ILE A 61 -2.31 -2.59 0.50
CA ILE A 61 -2.50 -2.71 1.94
C ILE A 61 -3.97 -2.45 2.23
N GLU A 62 -4.64 -3.40 2.86
CA GLU A 62 -5.99 -3.28 3.36
C GLU A 62 -5.95 -2.88 4.83
N PHE A 63 -6.63 -1.80 5.16
CA PHE A 63 -6.74 -1.27 6.52
C PHE A 63 -8.11 -1.56 7.11
N ARG A 64 -8.16 -1.58 8.44
CA ARG A 64 -9.38 -1.78 9.21
C ARG A 64 -10.22 -0.53 9.32
N THR A 65 -9.59 0.64 9.30
CA THR A 65 -10.26 1.93 9.46
C THR A 65 -10.01 2.84 8.26
N ARG A 66 -10.95 3.76 8.04
CA ARG A 66 -10.79 4.84 7.06
C ARG A 66 -9.60 5.73 7.40
N GLU A 67 -9.43 6.06 8.67
CA GLU A 67 -8.39 6.95 9.16
C GLU A 67 -6.98 6.40 8.87
N ASP A 68 -6.79 5.09 8.98
CA ASP A 68 -5.52 4.43 8.63
C ASP A 68 -5.26 4.50 7.12
N LEU A 69 -6.30 4.31 6.30
CA LEU A 69 -6.19 4.47 4.85
C LEU A 69 -5.86 5.92 4.47
N GLU A 70 -6.54 6.90 5.05
CA GLU A 70 -6.25 8.33 4.84
C GLU A 70 -4.82 8.66 5.24
N ARG A 71 -4.37 8.22 6.41
CA ARG A 71 -2.99 8.39 6.86
C ARG A 71 -2.00 7.71 5.92
N ALA A 72 -2.29 6.50 5.44
CA ALA A 72 -1.43 5.80 4.49
C ALA A 72 -1.36 6.50 3.12
N LEU A 73 -2.45 7.12 2.67
CA LEU A 73 -2.46 7.93 1.45
C LEU A 73 -1.59 9.19 1.59
N THR A 74 -1.42 9.72 2.80
CA THR A 74 -0.51 10.84 3.10
C THR A 74 0.97 10.46 3.23
N LEU A 75 1.30 9.16 3.27
CA LEU A 75 2.69 8.68 3.26
C LEU A 75 3.34 8.78 1.85
N ASN A 76 2.74 9.54 0.93
CA ASN A 76 3.28 9.77 -0.40
C ASN A 76 4.66 10.43 -0.32
N GLY A 77 5.71 9.61 -0.46
CA GLY A 77 7.10 10.03 -0.53
C GLY A 77 7.26 11.20 -1.51
N VAL A 78 7.71 12.33 -0.95
CA VAL A 78 8.21 13.51 -1.66
C VAL A 78 9.39 13.15 -2.56
#